data_AF-A0A7Z0LWL4-F1
#
_entry.id   AF-A0A7Z0LWL4-F1
#
_cell.length_a   1.000
_cell.length_b   1.000
_cell.length_c   1.000
_cell.angle_alpha   90.00
_cell.angle_beta   90.00
_cell.angle_gamma   90.00
#
_symmetry.space_group_name_H-M   'P 1'
#
loop_
_entity.id
_entity.type
_entity.pdbx_description
1 polymer ?
#
loop_
_entity_poly.entity_id
_entity_poly.type
_entity_poly.pdbx_seq_one_letter_code
_entity_poly.pdbx_strand_id
1 'polypeptide(L)'
;MASTRRELISLIEQDVIPPEQVTRAVQASGLHPSPRAWALFIDRLLLWLGGLALAFAVLFFVAYNWAEMGRWLRFGVVQAAMVLAVGIAIWPKASPMVQRVALTSATLLVGVLLALFGQVYQTGADPWQLFFTWALLALPWVWVARFELLWVLWLGLLNLAVGLYFRAWGGPFGVLVSSDAALWGLFGLNTLALITWEWGACFCSWPRQWAVRLLAVGSGGPMTLLTMTLIADAGLVWSPVLVIYSLWLAVLYGIYRYWRPDLFMIAGGCVSALTVTTLLLARLLLWEGDWQEGSLLLITIVVLAMGAGAVVWLKRLHRELAQ
;
A
#
# COMPACT_ATOMS: atom_id res chain seq x y z
N MET A 1 19.24 11.32 18.09
CA MET A 1 18.67 10.83 19.36
C MET A 1 18.49 9.32 19.25
N ALA A 2 19.35 8.54 19.91
CA ALA A 2 19.18 7.09 19.96
C ALA A 2 17.84 6.77 20.66
N SER A 3 17.11 5.76 20.18
CA SER A 3 15.88 5.35 20.87
C SER A 3 16.24 4.88 22.28
N THR A 4 15.43 5.18 23.29
CA THR A 4 15.63 4.72 24.70
C THR A 4 15.90 3.22 24.78
N ARG A 5 15.34 2.45 23.83
CA ARG A 5 15.61 1.02 23.64
C ARG A 5 17.08 0.71 23.35
N ARG A 6 17.72 1.50 22.50
CA ARG A 6 19.12 1.35 22.09
C ARG A 6 20.08 1.67 23.22
N GLU A 7 19.82 2.74 23.96
CA GLU A 7 20.61 3.08 25.15
C GLU A 7 20.51 1.97 26.20
N LEU A 8 19.31 1.43 26.42
CA LEU A 8 19.13 0.34 27.37
C LEU A 8 19.80 -0.96 26.94
N ILE A 9 19.75 -1.29 25.63
CA ILE A 9 20.49 -2.43 25.08
C ILE A 9 21.99 -2.22 25.26
N SER A 10 22.53 -1.03 24.98
CA SER A 10 23.95 -0.75 25.16
C SER A 10 24.40 -0.84 26.61
N LEU A 11 23.55 -0.44 27.56
CA LEU A 11 23.83 -0.55 29.01
C LEU A 11 23.80 -2.00 29.51
N ILE A 12 22.99 -2.86 28.87
CA ILE A 12 22.97 -4.30 29.13
C ILE A 12 24.20 -4.98 28.50
N GLU A 13 24.55 -4.65 27.25
CA GLU A 13 25.72 -5.21 26.55
C GLU A 13 27.05 -4.81 27.21
N GLN A 14 27.09 -3.70 27.92
CA GLN A 14 28.26 -3.22 28.67
C GLN A 14 28.32 -3.73 30.12
N ASP A 15 27.42 -4.66 30.53
CA ASP A 15 27.30 -5.18 31.90
C ASP A 15 27.12 -4.10 32.99
N VAL A 16 26.68 -2.90 32.61
CA VAL A 16 26.42 -1.79 33.55
C VAL A 16 25.15 -2.08 34.37
N ILE A 17 24.21 -2.83 33.80
CA ILE A 17 22.98 -3.27 34.46
C ILE A 17 23.08 -4.77 34.74
N PRO A 18 23.15 -5.20 36.01
CA PRO A 18 23.15 -6.62 36.37
C PRO A 18 21.92 -7.34 35.78
N PRO A 19 22.04 -8.60 35.36
CA PRO A 19 20.93 -9.36 34.74
C PRO A 19 19.67 -9.40 35.61
N GLU A 20 19.81 -9.35 36.95
CA GLU A 20 18.71 -9.29 37.91
C GLU A 20 17.95 -7.95 37.90
N GLN A 21 18.58 -6.87 37.44
CA GLN A 21 18.02 -5.51 37.41
C GLN A 21 17.51 -5.10 36.02
N VAL A 22 17.75 -5.92 34.99
CA VAL A 22 17.30 -5.67 33.62
C VAL A 22 15.78 -5.46 33.55
N THR A 23 14.99 -6.26 34.26
CA THR A 23 13.53 -6.12 34.28
C THR A 23 13.08 -4.79 34.87
N ARG A 24 13.77 -4.29 35.91
CA ARG A 24 13.49 -2.99 36.52
C ARG A 24 13.92 -1.84 35.61
N ALA A 25 15.07 -1.96 34.95
CA ALA A 25 15.53 -0.98 33.97
C ALA A 25 14.56 -0.87 32.78
N VAL A 26 14.08 -1.99 32.25
CA VAL A 26 13.07 -2.02 31.18
C VAL A 26 11.76 -1.39 31.63
N GLN A 27 11.29 -1.66 32.85
CA GLN A 27 10.09 -1.00 33.38
C GLN A 27 10.29 0.52 33.57
N ALA A 28 11.43 0.95 34.09
CA ALA A 28 11.76 2.36 34.30
C ALA A 28 11.95 3.14 32.99
N SER A 29 12.37 2.47 31.92
CA SER A 29 12.62 3.08 30.62
C SER A 29 11.38 3.49 29.83
N GLY A 30 10.17 3.14 30.32
CA GLY A 30 8.93 3.45 29.63
C GLY A 30 8.78 2.79 28.26
N LEU A 31 9.57 1.73 27.98
CA LEU A 31 9.49 0.98 26.72
C LEU A 31 8.16 0.24 26.54
N HIS A 32 7.49 -0.09 27.65
CA HIS A 32 6.14 -0.62 27.61
C HIS A 32 5.12 0.53 27.50
N PRO A 33 4.14 0.45 26.59
CA PRO A 33 3.07 1.43 26.52
C PRO A 33 2.37 1.50 27.88
N SER A 34 2.14 2.71 28.39
CA SER A 34 1.39 2.90 29.62
C SER A 34 -0.03 2.31 29.48
N PRO A 35 -0.70 1.93 30.58
CA PRO A 35 -2.10 1.49 30.52
C PRO A 35 -3.02 2.51 29.82
N ARG A 36 -2.72 3.81 29.95
CA ARG A 36 -3.43 4.89 29.24
C ARG A 36 -3.18 4.86 27.72
N ALA A 37 -1.94 4.61 27.29
CA ALA A 37 -1.62 4.47 25.88
C ALA A 37 -2.33 3.24 25.26
N TRP A 38 -2.40 2.13 25.99
CA TRP A 38 -3.19 0.96 25.60
C TRP A 38 -4.68 1.28 25.49
N ALA A 39 -5.25 1.95 26.49
CA ALA A 39 -6.66 2.34 26.46
C ALA A 39 -6.97 3.24 25.26
N LEU A 40 -6.12 4.24 24.95
CA LEU A 40 -6.30 5.09 23.77
C LEU A 40 -6.14 4.33 22.45
N PHE A 41 -5.23 3.36 22.38
CA PHE A 41 -5.09 2.50 21.21
C PHE A 41 -6.34 1.65 21.00
N ILE A 42 -6.83 0.99 22.05
CA ILE A 42 -8.03 0.15 22.01
C ILE A 42 -9.26 0.99 21.65
N ASP A 43 -9.43 2.16 22.26
CA ASP A 43 -10.53 3.10 21.95
C ASP A 43 -10.55 3.46 20.45
N ARG A 44 -9.38 3.84 19.90
CA ARG A 44 -9.25 4.16 18.47
C ARG A 44 -9.50 2.94 17.58
N LEU A 45 -9.00 1.78 17.97
CA LEU A 45 -9.19 0.54 17.23
C LEU A 45 -10.67 0.17 17.19
N LEU A 46 -11.36 0.20 18.33
CA LEU A 46 -12.79 -0.06 18.43
C LEU A 46 -13.61 0.96 17.64
N LEU A 47 -13.23 2.23 17.65
CA LEU A 47 -13.91 3.26 16.86
C LEU A 47 -13.81 2.96 15.35
N TRP A 48 -12.61 2.61 14.86
CA TRP A 48 -12.41 2.22 13.46
C TRP A 48 -13.18 0.95 13.11
N LEU A 49 -13.05 -0.10 13.91
CA LEU A 49 -13.74 -1.37 13.69
C LEU A 49 -15.26 -1.19 13.71
N GLY A 50 -15.78 -0.43 14.67
CA GLY A 50 -17.21 -0.13 14.78
C GLY A 50 -17.73 0.66 13.58
N GLY A 51 -17.03 1.73 13.18
CA GLY A 51 -17.42 2.53 12.02
C GLY A 51 -17.41 1.76 10.70
N LEU A 52 -16.42 0.90 10.50
CA LEU A 52 -16.34 0.00 9.33
C LEU A 52 -17.41 -1.10 9.40
N ALA A 53 -17.59 -1.72 10.56
CA ALA A 53 -18.61 -2.75 10.77
C ALA A 53 -20.01 -2.20 10.49
N LEU A 54 -20.32 -0.96 10.90
CA LEU A 54 -21.60 -0.32 10.57
C LEU A 54 -21.78 -0.12 9.06
N ALA A 55 -20.74 0.32 8.34
CA ALA A 55 -20.80 0.49 6.89
C ALA A 55 -21.03 -0.87 6.18
N PHE A 56 -20.34 -1.93 6.61
CA PHE A 56 -20.55 -3.28 6.08
C PHE A 56 -21.87 -3.90 6.51
N ALA A 57 -22.36 -3.60 7.72
CA ALA A 57 -23.67 -4.06 8.18
C ALA A 57 -24.78 -3.54 7.28
N VAL A 58 -24.71 -2.29 6.82
CA VAL A 58 -25.66 -1.73 5.85
C VAL A 58 -25.63 -2.53 4.52
N LEU A 59 -24.43 -2.82 4.00
CA LEU A 59 -24.27 -3.63 2.79
C LEU A 59 -24.88 -5.03 2.97
N PHE A 60 -24.51 -5.75 4.03
CA PHE A 60 -24.99 -7.11 4.27
C PHE A 60 -26.47 -7.16 4.63
N PHE A 61 -27.00 -6.16 5.32
CA PHE A 61 -28.41 -6.06 5.63
C PHE A 61 -29.25 -5.96 4.35
N VAL A 62 -28.85 -5.11 3.40
CA VAL A 62 -29.55 -4.98 2.12
C VAL A 62 -29.38 -6.24 1.27
N ALA A 63 -28.20 -6.86 1.28
CA ALA A 63 -27.94 -8.09 0.53
C ALA A 63 -28.76 -9.28 1.07
N TYR A 64 -28.83 -9.44 2.39
CA TYR A 64 -29.58 -10.52 3.03
C TYR A 64 -31.09 -10.37 2.81
N ASN A 65 -31.63 -9.16 3.00
CA ASN A 65 -33.06 -8.89 2.86
C ASN A 65 -33.47 -8.56 1.41
N TRP A 66 -32.63 -8.89 0.41
CA TRP A 66 -32.83 -8.46 -0.97
C TRP A 66 -34.21 -8.83 -1.53
N ALA A 67 -34.65 -10.07 -1.32
CA ALA A 67 -35.91 -10.58 -1.85
C ALA A 67 -37.14 -9.86 -1.26
N GLU A 68 -37.08 -9.48 0.02
CA GLU A 68 -38.21 -8.91 0.76
C GLU A 68 -38.24 -7.36 0.72
N MET A 69 -37.10 -6.72 0.49
CA MET A 69 -37.01 -5.26 0.42
C MET A 69 -37.40 -4.73 -0.96
N GLY A 70 -38.38 -3.81 -1.02
CA GLY A 70 -38.66 -3.03 -2.23
C GLY A 70 -37.52 -2.05 -2.58
N ARG A 71 -37.43 -1.64 -3.86
CA ARG A 71 -36.33 -0.80 -4.39
C ARG A 71 -36.07 0.47 -3.53
N TRP A 72 -37.15 1.15 -3.14
CA TRP A 72 -37.07 2.42 -2.41
C TRP A 72 -36.51 2.23 -1.00
N LEU A 73 -36.86 1.10 -0.36
CA LEU A 73 -36.34 0.77 0.95
C LEU A 73 -34.84 0.43 0.87
N ARG A 74 -34.40 -0.30 -0.16
CA ARG A 74 -32.98 -0.62 -0.36
C ARG A 74 -32.15 0.66 -0.47
N PHE A 75 -32.53 1.59 -1.36
CA PHE A 75 -31.82 2.86 -1.49
C PHE A 75 -31.98 3.74 -0.24
N GLY A 76 -33.17 3.80 0.34
CA GLY A 76 -33.47 4.62 1.52
C GLY A 76 -32.61 4.25 2.72
N VAL A 77 -32.39 2.96 2.99
CA VAL A 77 -31.52 2.50 4.09
C VAL A 77 -30.08 2.96 3.88
N VAL A 78 -29.53 2.74 2.68
CA VAL A 78 -28.12 3.11 2.39
C VAL A 78 -27.95 4.63 2.37
N GLN A 79 -28.89 5.38 1.79
CA GLN A 79 -28.86 6.84 1.77
C GLN A 79 -29.03 7.44 3.17
N ALA A 80 -29.92 6.90 4.01
CA ALA A 80 -30.08 7.35 5.39
C ALA A 80 -28.81 7.12 6.21
N ALA A 81 -28.20 5.94 6.08
CA ALA A 81 -26.92 5.64 6.72
C ALA A 81 -25.80 6.58 6.24
N MET A 82 -25.77 6.88 4.94
CA MET A 82 -24.80 7.81 4.36
C MET A 82 -25.01 9.22 4.93
N VAL A 83 -26.24 9.76 4.88
CA VAL A 83 -26.57 11.09 5.44
C VAL A 83 -26.19 11.19 6.92
N LEU A 84 -26.46 10.14 7.70
CA LEU A 84 -26.04 10.09 9.10
C LEU A 84 -24.52 10.15 9.25
N ALA A 85 -23.78 9.37 8.46
CA ALA A 85 -22.32 9.37 8.48
C ALA A 85 -21.75 10.75 8.09
N VAL A 86 -22.30 11.39 7.05
CA VAL A 86 -21.93 12.76 6.67
C VAL A 86 -22.26 13.76 7.77
N GLY A 87 -23.45 13.65 8.36
CA GLY A 87 -23.89 14.49 9.47
C GLY A 87 -22.94 14.42 10.66
N ILE A 88 -22.47 13.23 11.03
CA ILE A 88 -21.46 13.02 12.07
C ILE A 88 -20.11 13.62 11.64
N ALA A 89 -19.71 13.46 10.38
CA ALA A 89 -18.44 13.97 9.86
C ALA A 89 -18.35 15.50 9.89
N ILE A 90 -19.45 16.21 9.69
CA ILE A 90 -19.50 17.68 9.74
C ILE A 90 -19.89 18.22 11.12
N TRP A 91 -20.25 17.35 12.07
CA TRP A 91 -20.69 17.76 13.40
C TRP A 91 -19.52 18.38 14.18
N PRO A 92 -19.59 19.68 14.57
CA PRO A 92 -18.44 20.37 15.16
C PRO A 92 -18.00 19.82 16.52
N LYS A 93 -18.92 19.19 17.26
CA LYS A 93 -18.60 18.59 18.57
C LYS A 93 -17.98 17.19 18.46
N ALA A 94 -17.96 16.60 17.27
CA ALA A 94 -17.39 15.27 17.07
C ALA A 94 -15.86 15.40 17.10
N SER A 95 -15.18 14.41 17.69
CA SER A 95 -13.73 14.43 17.70
C SER A 95 -13.20 14.27 16.25
N PRO A 96 -12.01 14.80 15.92
CA PRO A 96 -11.45 14.67 14.58
C PRO A 96 -11.32 13.21 14.11
N MET A 97 -11.11 12.27 15.04
CA MET A 97 -11.05 10.84 14.72
C MET A 97 -12.43 10.29 14.34
N VAL A 98 -13.48 10.65 15.08
CA VAL A 98 -14.86 10.26 14.76
C VAL A 98 -15.27 10.81 13.40
N GLN A 99 -14.92 12.08 13.12
CA GLN A 99 -15.21 12.69 11.82
C GLN A 99 -14.52 11.95 10.67
N ARG A 100 -13.25 11.55 10.83
CA ARG A 100 -12.51 10.77 9.83
C ARG A 100 -13.12 9.39 9.59
N VAL A 101 -13.50 8.70 10.67
CA VAL A 101 -14.16 7.39 10.58
C VAL A 101 -15.50 7.52 9.86
N ALA A 102 -16.33 8.48 10.27
CA ALA A 102 -17.64 8.72 9.66
C ALA A 102 -17.52 9.09 8.17
N LEU A 103 -16.55 9.93 7.80
CA LEU A 103 -16.29 10.29 6.40
C LEU A 103 -15.78 9.10 5.57
N THR A 104 -15.01 8.20 6.20
CA THR A 104 -14.57 6.95 5.57
C THR A 104 -15.74 6.00 5.36
N SER A 105 -16.62 5.83 6.35
CA SER A 105 -17.86 5.07 6.21
C SER A 105 -18.77 5.66 5.12
N ALA A 106 -18.92 6.99 5.05
CA ALA A 106 -19.67 7.65 3.98
C ALA A 106 -19.07 7.35 2.59
N THR A 107 -17.74 7.39 2.47
CA THR A 107 -17.03 7.07 1.22
C THR A 107 -17.27 5.61 0.79
N LEU A 108 -17.31 4.67 1.74
CA LEU A 108 -17.66 3.27 1.47
C LEU A 108 -19.13 3.12 1.04
N LEU A 109 -20.04 3.83 1.69
CA LEU A 109 -21.47 3.80 1.37
C LEU A 109 -21.78 4.37 -0.02
N VAL A 110 -20.97 5.30 -0.55
CA VAL A 110 -21.05 5.70 -1.97
C VAL A 110 -20.83 4.49 -2.89
N GLY A 111 -19.82 3.65 -2.61
CA GLY A 111 -19.59 2.41 -3.36
C GLY A 111 -20.75 1.43 -3.25
N VAL A 112 -21.33 1.28 -2.04
CA VAL A 112 -22.52 0.45 -1.81
C VAL A 112 -23.71 0.96 -2.63
N LEU A 113 -23.94 2.28 -2.69
CA LEU A 113 -25.00 2.87 -3.51
C LEU A 113 -24.80 2.61 -5.00
N LEU A 114 -23.57 2.76 -5.50
CA LEU A 114 -23.25 2.50 -6.91
C LEU A 114 -23.45 1.02 -7.26
N ALA A 115 -23.00 0.11 -6.40
CA ALA A 115 -23.22 -1.33 -6.57
C ALA A 115 -24.71 -1.68 -6.53
N LEU A 116 -25.46 -1.12 -5.57
CA LEU A 116 -26.90 -1.29 -5.46
C LEU A 116 -27.62 -0.78 -6.71
N PHE A 117 -27.20 0.37 -7.25
CA PHE A 117 -27.74 0.91 -8.49
C PHE A 117 -27.52 -0.03 -9.68
N GLY A 118 -26.30 -0.52 -9.85
CA GLY A 118 -25.98 -1.49 -10.91
C GLY A 118 -26.80 -2.77 -10.81
N GLN A 119 -27.02 -3.28 -9.60
CA GLN A 119 -27.80 -4.51 -9.36
C GLN A 119 -29.31 -4.32 -9.53
N VAL A 120 -29.89 -3.22 -9.02
CA VAL A 120 -31.34 -2.97 -9.10
C VAL A 120 -31.77 -2.67 -10.53
N TYR A 121 -30.98 -1.87 -11.26
CA TYR A 121 -31.32 -1.45 -12.62
C TYR A 121 -30.62 -2.28 -13.71
N GLN A 122 -29.83 -3.28 -13.34
CA GLN A 122 -29.12 -4.17 -14.25
C GLN A 122 -28.38 -3.41 -15.35
N THR A 123 -27.63 -2.37 -14.96
CA THR A 123 -27.04 -1.42 -15.92
C THR A 123 -25.97 -2.03 -16.82
N GLY A 124 -25.61 -3.31 -16.63
CA GLY A 124 -24.63 -4.03 -17.45
C GLY A 124 -23.25 -3.37 -17.49
N ALA A 125 -23.01 -2.38 -16.63
CA ALA A 125 -21.80 -1.58 -16.66
C ALA A 125 -20.59 -2.42 -16.24
N ASP A 126 -19.49 -2.24 -16.95
CA ASP A 126 -18.25 -2.93 -16.61
C ASP A 126 -17.81 -2.60 -15.17
N PRO A 127 -17.22 -3.56 -14.44
CA PRO A 127 -16.72 -3.34 -13.09
C PRO A 127 -15.78 -2.13 -12.96
N TRP A 128 -14.96 -1.85 -13.98
CA TRP A 128 -14.04 -0.70 -13.95
C TRP A 128 -14.77 0.65 -13.86
N GLN A 129 -15.94 0.78 -14.51
CA GLN A 129 -16.74 2.00 -14.49
C GLN A 129 -17.25 2.28 -13.08
N LEU A 130 -17.69 1.23 -12.37
CA LEU A 130 -18.13 1.36 -10.99
C LEU A 130 -17.03 1.95 -10.11
N PHE A 131 -15.81 1.40 -10.16
CA PHE A 131 -14.70 1.90 -9.34
C PHE A 131 -14.21 3.29 -9.77
N PHE A 132 -14.25 3.59 -11.08
CA PHE A 132 -13.90 4.91 -11.60
C PHE A 132 -14.90 5.97 -11.16
N THR A 133 -16.20 5.73 -11.35
CA THR A 133 -17.26 6.62 -10.88
C THR A 133 -17.23 6.76 -9.36
N TRP A 134 -16.94 5.69 -8.62
CA TRP A 134 -16.74 5.76 -7.19
C TRP A 134 -15.57 6.68 -6.82
N ALA A 135 -14.40 6.51 -7.44
CA ALA A 135 -13.27 7.40 -7.22
C ALA A 135 -13.62 8.87 -7.53
N LEU A 136 -14.31 9.11 -8.65
CA LEU A 136 -14.73 10.46 -9.05
C LEU A 136 -15.67 11.09 -8.00
N LEU A 137 -16.69 10.36 -7.57
CA LEU A 137 -17.63 10.83 -6.56
C LEU A 137 -17.00 10.97 -5.18
N ALA A 138 -15.98 10.17 -4.85
CA ALA A 138 -15.26 10.21 -3.58
C ALA A 138 -14.23 11.35 -3.50
N LEU A 139 -13.76 11.88 -4.63
CA LEU A 139 -12.69 12.89 -4.68
C LEU A 139 -12.97 14.15 -3.82
N PRO A 140 -14.16 14.79 -3.89
CA PRO A 140 -14.45 15.97 -3.05
C PRO A 140 -14.35 15.67 -1.56
N TRP A 141 -14.78 14.48 -1.13
CA TRP A 141 -14.77 14.02 0.25
C TRP A 141 -13.34 13.84 0.75
N VAL A 142 -12.52 13.17 -0.06
CA VAL A 142 -11.10 12.91 0.21
C VAL A 142 -10.33 14.23 0.31
N TRP A 143 -10.64 15.19 -0.57
CA TRP A 143 -10.04 16.52 -0.56
C TRP A 143 -10.34 17.29 0.72
N VAL A 144 -11.61 17.30 1.15
CA VAL A 144 -12.04 17.98 2.39
C VAL A 144 -11.48 17.27 3.62
N ALA A 145 -11.39 15.95 3.61
CA ALA A 145 -10.90 15.15 4.74
C ALA A 145 -9.47 15.50 5.16
N ARG A 146 -8.62 15.87 4.19
CA ARG A 146 -7.16 16.05 4.36
C ARG A 146 -6.53 14.89 5.15
N PHE A 147 -7.02 13.68 4.91
CA PHE A 147 -6.66 12.49 5.67
C PHE A 147 -5.98 11.46 4.78
N GLU A 148 -4.76 11.06 5.15
CA GLU A 148 -3.91 10.19 4.32
C GLU A 148 -4.59 8.88 3.92
N LEU A 149 -5.31 8.22 4.84
CA LEU A 149 -5.97 6.94 4.56
C LEU A 149 -7.03 7.06 3.47
N LEU A 150 -7.78 8.17 3.43
CA LEU A 150 -8.80 8.40 2.42
C LEU A 150 -8.18 8.64 1.05
N TRP A 151 -7.04 9.32 0.98
CA TRP A 151 -6.26 9.43 -0.26
C TRP A 151 -5.75 8.09 -0.75
N VAL A 152 -5.23 7.25 0.15
CA VAL A 152 -4.78 5.89 -0.19
C VAL A 152 -5.95 5.03 -0.66
N LEU A 153 -7.11 5.10 0.01
CA LEU A 153 -8.32 4.40 -0.42
C LEU A 153 -8.75 4.87 -1.82
N TRP A 154 -8.76 6.18 -2.05
CA TRP A 154 -9.10 6.76 -3.35
C TRP A 154 -8.16 6.34 -4.47
N LEU A 155 -6.84 6.34 -4.21
CA LEU A 155 -5.85 5.80 -5.13
C LEU A 155 -6.03 4.30 -5.34
N GLY A 156 -6.44 3.55 -4.31
CA GLY A 156 -6.82 2.15 -4.42
C GLY A 156 -8.01 1.93 -5.38
N LEU A 157 -9.04 2.78 -5.30
CA LEU A 157 -10.17 2.76 -6.24
C LEU A 157 -9.72 3.05 -7.68
N LEU A 158 -8.83 4.02 -7.89
CA LEU A 158 -8.26 4.29 -9.22
C LEU A 158 -7.40 3.14 -9.73
N ASN A 159 -6.58 2.53 -8.87
CA ASN A 159 -5.79 1.35 -9.23
C ASN A 159 -6.71 0.20 -9.67
N LEU A 160 -7.79 -0.07 -8.93
CA LEU A 160 -8.79 -1.07 -9.31
C LEU A 160 -9.46 -0.72 -10.65
N ALA A 161 -9.87 0.53 -10.83
CA ALA A 161 -10.47 0.99 -12.08
C ALA A 161 -9.52 0.80 -13.27
N VAL A 162 -8.27 1.22 -13.15
CA VAL A 162 -7.24 1.08 -14.19
C VAL A 162 -6.97 -0.41 -14.48
N GLY A 163 -6.73 -1.22 -13.45
CA GLY A 163 -6.47 -2.65 -13.62
C GLY A 163 -7.62 -3.39 -14.31
N LEU A 164 -8.86 -3.10 -13.91
CA LEU A 164 -10.05 -3.69 -14.52
C LEU A 164 -10.31 -3.17 -15.93
N TYR A 165 -10.03 -1.90 -16.20
CA TYR A 165 -10.17 -1.30 -17.53
C TYR A 165 -9.25 -2.02 -18.54
N PHE A 166 -7.96 -2.10 -18.22
CA PHE A 166 -6.99 -2.75 -19.09
C PHE A 166 -7.23 -4.26 -19.22
N ARG A 167 -7.80 -4.90 -18.20
CA ARG A 167 -8.22 -6.31 -18.29
C ARG A 167 -9.43 -6.52 -19.20
N ALA A 168 -10.39 -5.59 -19.21
CA ALA A 168 -11.60 -5.70 -20.02
C ALA A 168 -11.38 -5.30 -21.48
N TRP A 169 -10.61 -4.23 -21.73
CA TRP A 169 -10.49 -3.60 -23.04
C TRP A 169 -9.08 -3.70 -23.66
N GLY A 170 -8.07 -4.13 -22.90
CA GLY A 170 -6.67 -4.03 -23.32
C GLY A 170 -6.15 -2.60 -23.27
N GLY A 171 -4.98 -2.36 -23.88
CA GLY A 171 -4.35 -1.04 -23.91
C GLY A 171 -4.93 -0.12 -24.99
N PRO A 172 -5.13 1.19 -24.71
CA PRO A 172 -5.76 2.13 -25.65
C PRO A 172 -4.93 2.42 -26.91
N PHE A 173 -3.72 1.86 -27.02
CA PHE A 173 -2.78 2.15 -28.10
C PHE A 173 -2.42 0.97 -29.00
N GLY A 174 -3.02 -0.22 -28.84
CA GLY A 174 -2.82 -1.36 -29.77
C GLY A 174 -1.39 -1.89 -29.97
N VAL A 175 -0.37 -1.19 -29.46
CA VAL A 175 1.08 -1.44 -29.64
C VAL A 175 1.70 -2.01 -28.36
N LEU A 176 1.07 -1.81 -27.20
CA LEU A 176 1.35 -2.54 -25.95
C LEU A 176 0.44 -3.77 -25.91
N VAL A 177 0.76 -4.74 -26.75
CA VAL A 177 -0.04 -5.95 -27.01
C VAL A 177 -0.02 -6.87 -25.78
N SER A 178 -1.19 -6.96 -25.14
CA SER A 178 -1.72 -8.03 -24.26
C SER A 178 -0.93 -8.48 -23.01
N SER A 179 -1.65 -8.65 -21.90
CA SER A 179 -1.23 -9.04 -20.54
C SER A 179 -0.53 -7.95 -19.71
N ASP A 180 0.40 -7.18 -20.27
CA ASP A 180 1.22 -6.24 -19.49
C ASP A 180 0.68 -4.81 -19.40
N ALA A 181 -0.33 -4.44 -20.22
CA ALA A 181 -0.87 -3.08 -20.28
C ALA A 181 -1.45 -2.62 -18.92
N ALA A 182 -2.06 -3.54 -18.17
CA ALA A 182 -2.56 -3.25 -16.83
C ALA A 182 -1.41 -2.87 -15.88
N LEU A 183 -0.30 -3.60 -15.91
CA LEU A 183 0.85 -3.32 -15.05
C LEU A 183 1.51 -1.99 -15.41
N TRP A 184 1.59 -1.64 -16.71
CA TRP A 184 2.04 -0.32 -17.15
C TRP A 184 1.14 0.81 -16.66
N GLY A 185 -0.18 0.62 -16.73
CA GLY A 185 -1.16 1.58 -16.21
C GLY A 185 -1.01 1.78 -14.70
N LEU A 186 -0.86 0.69 -13.94
CA LEU A 186 -0.63 0.74 -12.49
C LEU A 186 0.72 1.39 -12.15
N PHE A 187 1.78 1.05 -12.86
CA PHE A 187 3.10 1.68 -12.70
C PHE A 187 3.02 3.19 -12.93
N GLY A 188 2.42 3.61 -14.05
CA GLY A 188 2.27 5.03 -14.39
C GLY A 188 1.45 5.78 -13.35
N LEU A 189 0.27 5.26 -12.98
CA LEU A 189 -0.61 5.88 -11.98
C LEU A 189 0.09 6.05 -10.63
N ASN A 190 0.72 5.00 -10.10
CA ASN A 190 1.36 5.07 -8.78
C ASN A 190 2.65 5.89 -8.81
N THR A 191 3.41 5.89 -9.91
CA THR A 191 4.60 6.73 -10.05
C THR A 191 4.21 8.22 -10.10
N LEU A 192 3.18 8.57 -10.87
CA LEU A 192 2.63 9.92 -10.88
C LEU A 192 2.11 10.33 -9.50
N ALA A 193 1.38 9.44 -8.83
CA ALA A 193 0.91 9.67 -7.46
C ALA A 193 2.09 9.89 -6.49
N LEU A 194 3.15 9.08 -6.58
CA LEU A 194 4.35 9.22 -5.75
C LEU A 194 5.05 10.57 -6.00
N ILE A 195 5.23 10.96 -7.27
CA ILE A 195 5.82 12.26 -7.65
C ILE A 195 4.97 13.41 -7.10
N THR A 196 3.64 13.34 -7.27
CA THR A 196 2.73 14.39 -6.78
C THR A 196 2.74 14.50 -5.27
N TRP A 197 2.87 13.37 -4.56
CA TRP A 197 2.94 13.36 -3.10
C TRP A 197 4.27 13.90 -2.59
N GLU A 198 5.40 13.48 -3.17
CA GLU A 198 6.72 14.02 -2.84
C GLU A 198 6.80 15.52 -3.14
N TRP A 199 6.17 15.95 -4.23
CA TRP A 199 6.06 17.37 -4.57
C TRP A 199 5.19 18.13 -3.58
N GLY A 200 3.99 17.64 -3.26
CA GLY A 200 3.10 18.21 -2.25
C GLY A 200 3.72 18.21 -0.84
N ALA A 201 4.56 17.23 -0.53
CA ALA A 201 5.27 17.17 0.73
C ALA A 201 6.49 18.10 0.78
N CYS A 202 7.04 18.53 -0.36
CA CYS A 202 8.09 19.54 -0.45
C CYS A 202 7.52 20.96 -0.35
N PHE A 203 6.40 21.24 -1.05
CA PHE A 203 5.89 22.60 -1.22
C PHE A 203 4.67 22.91 -0.35
N CYS A 204 3.81 21.93 -0.10
CA CYS A 204 2.55 22.12 0.63
C CYS A 204 2.57 21.47 2.02
N SER A 205 3.74 21.05 2.51
CA SER A 205 3.95 20.41 3.82
C SER A 205 3.04 19.18 4.06
N TRP A 206 2.69 18.45 3.01
CA TRP A 206 1.93 17.21 3.15
C TRP A 206 2.69 16.21 4.02
N PRO A 207 1.98 15.43 4.85
CA PRO A 207 2.62 14.50 5.74
C PRO A 207 3.30 13.37 4.94
N ARG A 208 4.53 13.05 5.35
CA ARG A 208 5.41 12.04 4.74
C ARG A 208 5.46 10.79 5.61
N GLN A 209 4.30 10.21 5.88
CA GLN A 209 4.21 9.05 6.76
C GLN A 209 4.20 7.76 5.93
N TRP A 210 3.30 6.83 6.24
CA TRP A 210 3.20 5.52 5.61
C TRP A 210 2.65 5.58 4.18
N ALA A 211 1.94 6.64 3.80
CA ALA A 211 1.33 6.78 2.47
C ALA A 211 2.37 6.77 1.34
N VAL A 212 3.47 7.55 1.47
CA VAL A 212 4.55 7.60 0.47
C VAL A 212 5.18 6.22 0.27
N ARG A 213 5.40 5.49 1.36
CA ARG A 213 5.92 4.11 1.34
C ARG A 213 4.99 3.16 0.60
N LEU A 214 3.68 3.29 0.81
CA LEU A 214 2.69 2.50 0.11
C LEU A 214 2.63 2.84 -1.38
N LEU A 215 2.77 4.11 -1.76
CA LEU A 215 2.85 4.54 -3.17
C LEU A 215 4.11 4.03 -3.86
N ALA A 216 5.25 4.05 -3.16
CA ALA A 216 6.48 3.47 -3.67
C ALA A 216 6.33 1.97 -3.91
N VAL A 217 5.69 1.22 -3.00
CA VAL A 217 5.34 -0.20 -3.21
C VAL A 217 4.36 -0.35 -4.38
N GLY A 218 3.36 0.53 -4.49
CA GLY A 218 2.39 0.55 -5.58
C GLY A 218 3.02 0.85 -6.95
N SER A 219 4.14 1.57 -7.00
CA SER A 219 4.92 1.77 -8.23
C SER A 219 5.92 0.63 -8.49
N GLY A 220 6.66 0.21 -7.46
CA GLY A 220 7.69 -0.81 -7.57
C GLY A 220 7.13 -2.17 -7.89
N GLY A 221 6.04 -2.59 -7.24
CA GLY A 221 5.42 -3.90 -7.46
C GLY A 221 5.08 -4.17 -8.92
N PRO A 222 4.28 -3.33 -9.60
CA PRO A 222 4.00 -3.47 -11.03
C PRO A 222 5.27 -3.47 -11.90
N MET A 223 6.27 -2.65 -11.57
CA MET A 223 7.53 -2.59 -12.33
C MET A 223 8.37 -3.86 -12.19
N THR A 224 8.45 -4.41 -10.97
CA THR A 224 9.08 -5.71 -10.71
C THR A 224 8.34 -6.80 -11.47
N LEU A 225 7.01 -6.81 -11.42
CA LEU A 225 6.18 -7.80 -12.13
C LEU A 225 6.35 -7.72 -13.65
N LEU A 226 6.37 -6.52 -14.25
CA LEU A 226 6.67 -6.33 -15.68
C LEU A 226 8.02 -6.90 -16.08
N THR A 227 9.02 -6.73 -15.22
CA THR A 227 10.36 -7.27 -15.46
C THR A 227 10.34 -8.80 -15.33
N MET A 228 9.56 -9.33 -14.40
CA MET A 228 9.38 -10.77 -14.23
C MET A 228 8.61 -11.41 -15.39
N THR A 229 7.56 -10.78 -15.91
CA THR A 229 6.81 -11.29 -17.08
C THR A 229 7.69 -11.29 -18.32
N LEU A 230 8.45 -10.22 -18.57
CA LEU A 230 9.45 -10.18 -19.64
C LEU A 230 10.45 -11.34 -19.52
N ILE A 231 11.03 -11.51 -18.32
CA ILE A 231 11.99 -12.59 -18.06
C ILE A 231 11.31 -13.96 -18.10
N ALA A 232 10.02 -14.11 -17.83
CA ALA A 232 9.34 -15.41 -17.87
C ALA A 232 8.90 -15.81 -19.29
N ASP A 233 8.51 -14.86 -20.12
CA ASP A 233 8.00 -15.12 -21.46
C ASP A 233 9.11 -15.06 -22.51
N ALA A 234 9.77 -13.91 -22.65
CA ALA A 234 10.70 -13.64 -23.74
C ALA A 234 12.18 -13.87 -23.40
N GLY A 235 12.53 -13.85 -22.11
CA GLY A 235 13.91 -14.00 -21.63
C GLY A 235 14.67 -12.70 -21.68
N LEU A 236 16.01 -12.77 -21.73
CA LEU A 236 16.84 -11.56 -21.70
C LEU A 236 16.95 -10.91 -23.08
N VAL A 237 15.82 -10.39 -23.56
CA VAL A 237 15.73 -9.62 -24.81
C VAL A 237 15.79 -8.13 -24.49
N TRP A 238 16.42 -7.35 -25.38
CA TRP A 238 16.38 -5.90 -25.31
C TRP A 238 14.93 -5.40 -25.34
N SER A 239 14.48 -4.82 -24.23
CA SER A 239 13.14 -4.30 -24.06
C SER A 239 13.17 -2.98 -23.28
N PRO A 240 12.28 -2.01 -23.60
CA PRO A 240 12.11 -0.80 -22.82
C PRO A 240 11.87 -1.06 -21.32
N VAL A 241 11.28 -2.21 -20.96
CA VAL A 241 11.05 -2.61 -19.57
C VAL A 241 12.35 -2.64 -18.76
N LEU A 242 13.43 -3.23 -19.31
CA LEU A 242 14.71 -3.34 -18.60
C LEU A 242 15.37 -1.97 -18.38
N VAL A 243 15.26 -1.08 -19.37
CA VAL A 243 15.77 0.29 -19.29
C VAL A 243 15.00 1.07 -18.24
N ILE A 244 13.66 1.01 -18.28
CA ILE A 244 12.79 1.70 -17.32
C ILE A 244 12.99 1.13 -15.91
N TYR A 245 13.21 -0.18 -15.76
CA TYR A 245 13.42 -0.82 -14.47
C TYR A 245 14.73 -0.37 -13.83
N SER A 246 15.80 -0.40 -14.62
CA SER A 246 17.13 0.05 -14.18
C SER A 246 17.12 1.54 -13.81
N LEU A 247 16.44 2.36 -14.62
CA LEU A 247 16.28 3.79 -14.35
C LEU A 247 15.44 4.03 -13.09
N TRP A 248 14.34 3.28 -12.91
CA TRP A 248 13.49 3.40 -11.73
C TRP A 248 14.25 3.04 -10.45
N LEU A 249 15.03 1.94 -10.45
CA LEU A 249 15.89 1.57 -9.33
C LEU A 249 16.97 2.61 -9.06
N ALA A 250 17.59 3.16 -10.11
CA ALA A 250 18.62 4.19 -9.98
C ALA A 250 18.05 5.49 -9.39
N VAL A 251 16.86 5.91 -9.83
CA VAL A 251 16.17 7.09 -9.30
C VAL A 251 15.74 6.86 -7.85
N LEU A 252 15.13 5.71 -7.55
CA LEU A 252 14.75 5.35 -6.18
C LEU A 252 15.97 5.35 -5.27
N TYR A 253 17.06 4.70 -5.68
CA TYR A 253 18.31 4.69 -4.94
C TYR A 253 18.87 6.11 -4.77
N GLY A 254 18.97 6.90 -5.84
CA GLY A 254 19.53 8.25 -5.79
C GLY A 254 18.78 9.18 -4.84
N ILE A 255 17.45 9.22 -4.95
CA ILE A 255 16.60 10.05 -4.11
C ILE A 255 16.67 9.58 -2.65
N TYR A 256 16.42 8.29 -2.40
CA TYR A 256 16.31 7.79 -1.03
C TYR A 256 17.64 7.44 -0.37
N ARG A 257 18.77 7.49 -1.07
CA ARG A 257 20.11 7.38 -0.48
C ARG A 257 20.69 8.74 -0.13
N TYR A 258 20.64 9.69 -1.06
CA TYR A 258 21.42 10.93 -0.96
C TYR A 258 20.56 12.13 -0.56
N TRP A 259 19.32 12.22 -1.02
CA TRP A 259 18.48 13.38 -0.73
C TRP A 259 17.63 13.16 0.52
N ARG A 260 16.94 12.02 0.60
CA ARG A 260 15.96 11.73 1.65
C ARG A 260 16.12 10.29 2.15
N PRO A 261 17.04 10.05 3.10
CA PRO A 261 17.28 8.72 3.60
C PRO A 261 16.04 8.04 4.20
N ASP A 262 15.46 7.09 3.47
CA ASP A 262 14.42 6.17 3.97
C ASP A 262 14.83 4.72 3.68
N LEU A 263 15.13 4.00 4.77
CA LEU A 263 15.57 2.60 4.71
C LEU A 263 14.50 1.67 4.12
N PHE A 264 13.22 1.98 4.31
CA PHE A 264 12.12 1.16 3.79
C PHE A 264 12.14 1.14 2.26
N MET A 265 12.38 2.29 1.63
CA MET A 265 12.42 2.43 0.18
C MET A 265 13.59 1.66 -0.41
N ILE A 266 14.78 1.83 0.16
CA ILE A 266 16.00 1.13 -0.27
C ILE A 266 15.82 -0.38 -0.10
N ALA A 267 15.27 -0.83 1.03
CA ALA A 267 14.98 -2.24 1.28
C ALA A 267 14.00 -2.80 0.24
N GLY A 268 12.96 -2.05 -0.13
CA GLY A 268 12.04 -2.42 -1.21
C GLY A 268 12.75 -2.59 -2.56
N GLY A 269 13.67 -1.68 -2.89
CA GLY A 269 14.53 -1.81 -4.07
C GLY A 269 15.42 -3.05 -4.05
N CYS A 270 16.03 -3.38 -2.89
CA CYS A 270 16.80 -4.61 -2.73
C CYS A 270 15.95 -5.86 -2.93
N VAL A 271 14.74 -5.90 -2.35
CA VAL A 271 13.81 -7.02 -2.53
C VAL A 271 13.44 -7.18 -4.00
N SER A 272 13.10 -6.09 -4.70
CA SER A 272 12.84 -6.13 -6.14
C SER A 272 14.02 -6.70 -6.94
N ALA A 273 15.24 -6.21 -6.69
CA ALA A 273 16.45 -6.65 -7.37
C ALA A 273 16.78 -8.13 -7.08
N LEU A 274 16.58 -8.57 -5.84
CA LEU A 274 16.70 -9.97 -5.43
C LEU A 274 15.73 -10.85 -6.20
N THR A 275 14.45 -10.49 -6.24
CA THR A 275 13.41 -11.27 -6.92
C THR A 275 13.68 -11.38 -8.42
N VAL A 276 14.01 -10.27 -9.09
CA VAL A 276 14.31 -10.25 -10.54
C VAL A 276 15.56 -11.06 -10.86
N THR A 277 16.65 -10.88 -10.11
CA THR A 277 17.89 -11.64 -10.32
C THR A 277 17.68 -13.14 -10.09
N THR A 278 16.90 -13.51 -9.07
CA THR A 278 16.59 -14.91 -8.77
C THR A 278 15.82 -15.56 -9.92
N LEU A 279 14.81 -14.88 -10.46
CA LEU A 279 14.04 -15.38 -11.60
C LEU A 279 14.92 -15.50 -12.85
N LEU A 280 15.80 -14.52 -13.10
CA LEU A 280 16.74 -14.57 -14.22
C LEU A 280 17.66 -15.78 -14.12
N LEU A 281 18.23 -16.05 -12.94
CA LEU A 281 19.07 -17.24 -12.72
C LEU A 281 18.28 -18.53 -12.91
N ALA A 282 17.04 -18.59 -12.40
CA ALA A 282 16.16 -19.72 -12.60
C ALA A 282 15.89 -19.96 -14.10
N ARG A 283 15.65 -18.91 -14.89
CA ARG A 283 15.46 -19.04 -16.33
C ARG A 283 16.72 -19.57 -17.02
N LEU A 284 17.87 -18.96 -16.77
CA LEU A 284 19.13 -19.32 -17.42
C LEU A 284 19.59 -20.75 -17.07
N LEU A 285 19.40 -21.18 -15.82
CA LEU A 285 19.95 -22.46 -15.31
C LEU A 285 18.97 -23.63 -15.33
N LEU A 286 17.65 -23.37 -15.33
CA LEU A 286 16.61 -24.41 -15.27
C LEU A 286 15.79 -24.53 -16.57
N TRP A 287 15.59 -23.43 -17.30
CA TRP A 287 14.79 -23.44 -18.53
C TRP A 287 15.65 -23.49 -19.80
N GLU A 288 16.62 -22.60 -19.91
CA GLU A 288 17.45 -22.47 -21.12
C GLU A 288 18.72 -23.34 -21.05
N GLY A 289 19.24 -23.56 -19.84
CA GLY A 289 20.35 -24.47 -19.58
C GLY A 289 19.88 -25.93 -19.45
N ASP A 290 20.80 -26.86 -19.74
CA ASP A 290 20.56 -28.27 -19.44
C ASP A 290 20.48 -28.45 -17.92
N TRP A 291 19.32 -28.93 -17.45
CA TRP A 291 19.05 -28.98 -16.02
C TRP A 291 20.03 -29.94 -15.33
N GLN A 292 20.75 -29.42 -14.33
CA GLN A 292 21.67 -30.19 -13.50
C GLN A 292 21.24 -30.09 -12.04
N GLU A 293 21.50 -31.15 -11.27
CA GLU A 293 21.25 -31.17 -9.82
C GLU A 293 21.94 -29.98 -9.10
N GLY A 294 23.09 -29.54 -9.62
CA GLY A 294 23.84 -28.38 -9.12
C GLY A 294 23.19 -27.01 -9.38
N SER A 295 22.27 -26.88 -10.34
CA SER A 295 21.64 -25.61 -10.70
C SER A 295 20.81 -25.03 -9.55
N LEU A 296 20.07 -25.88 -8.83
CA LEU A 296 19.26 -25.46 -7.67
C LEU A 296 20.13 -25.04 -6.48
N LEU A 297 21.24 -25.75 -6.27
CA LEU A 297 22.22 -25.41 -5.24
C LEU A 297 22.85 -24.05 -5.52
N LEU A 298 23.23 -23.78 -6.78
CA LEU A 298 23.82 -22.51 -7.19
C LEU A 298 22.83 -21.35 -7.01
N ILE A 299 21.57 -21.51 -7.45
CA ILE A 299 20.52 -20.51 -7.22
C ILE A 299 20.38 -20.22 -5.73
N THR A 300 20.32 -21.27 -4.90
CA THR A 300 20.19 -21.13 -3.44
C THR A 300 21.36 -20.35 -2.84
N ILE A 301 22.60 -20.67 -3.21
CA ILE A 301 23.81 -19.97 -2.74
C ILE A 301 23.75 -18.50 -3.13
N VAL A 302 23.41 -18.19 -4.38
CA VAL A 302 23.36 -16.81 -4.87
C VAL A 302 22.26 -16.01 -4.17
N VAL A 303 21.07 -16.58 -3.99
CA VAL A 303 19.96 -15.94 -3.26
C VAL A 303 20.36 -15.66 -1.80
N LEU A 304 20.97 -16.63 -1.12
CA LEU A 304 21.45 -16.45 0.25
C LEU A 304 22.54 -15.38 0.34
N ALA A 305 23.51 -15.39 -0.58
CA ALA A 305 24.59 -14.41 -0.62
C ALA A 305 24.07 -12.99 -0.86
N MET A 306 23.19 -12.81 -1.85
CA MET A 306 22.58 -11.51 -2.13
C MET A 306 21.69 -11.05 -0.96
N GLY A 307 20.90 -11.95 -0.37
CA GLY A 307 20.03 -11.64 0.77
C GLY A 307 20.82 -11.23 2.01
N ALA A 308 21.85 -12.00 2.37
CA ALA A 308 22.75 -11.67 3.47
C ALA A 308 23.51 -10.36 3.20
N GLY A 309 24.02 -10.18 1.98
CA GLY A 309 24.67 -8.94 1.54
C GLY A 309 23.77 -7.72 1.67
N ALA A 310 22.52 -7.83 1.22
CA ALA A 310 21.53 -6.77 1.34
C ALA A 310 21.24 -6.42 2.82
N VAL A 311 21.09 -7.42 3.69
CA VAL A 311 20.86 -7.20 5.14
C VAL A 311 22.07 -6.53 5.80
N VAL A 312 23.28 -7.00 5.54
CA VAL A 312 24.51 -6.41 6.08
C VAL A 312 24.66 -4.96 5.62
N TRP A 313 24.43 -4.71 4.33
CA TRP A 313 24.51 -3.38 3.75
C TRP A 313 23.44 -2.44 4.32
N LEU A 314 22.17 -2.89 4.42
CA LEU A 314 21.09 -2.11 5.02
C LEU A 314 21.35 -1.82 6.50
N LYS A 315 21.93 -2.76 7.27
CA LYS A 315 22.34 -2.54 8.66
C LYS A 315 23.43 -1.47 8.76
N ARG A 316 24.43 -1.52 7.87
CA ARG A 316 25.49 -0.51 7.80
C ARG A 316 24.91 0.86 7.46
N LEU A 317 24.04 0.93 6.45
CA LEU A 317 23.38 2.15 6.02
C LEU A 317 22.47 2.71 7.12
N HIS A 318 21.75 1.87 7.87
CA HIS A 318 20.99 2.30 9.03
C HIS A 318 21.87 2.92 10.13
N ARG A 319 23.08 2.39 10.36
CA ARG A 319 24.05 2.97 11.30
C ARG A 319 24.54 4.33 10.82
N GLU A 320 24.88 4.46 9.53
CA GLU A 320 25.31 5.73 8.93
C GLU A 320 24.23 6.82 9.01
N LEU A 321 22.96 6.45 8.81
CA LEU A 321 21.83 7.39 8.90
C LEU A 321 21.42 7.73 10.34
N ALA A 322 21.86 6.93 11.31
CA ALA A 322 21.55 7.14 12.71
C ALA A 322 22.59 8.00 13.45
N GLN A 323 23.73 8.27 12.81
CA GLN A 323 24.76 9.22 13.24
C GLN A 323 24.38 10.63 12.76
#